data_AF-A0A6A6D8B4-F1
#
_entry.id   AF-A0A6A6D8B4-F1
#
_cell.length_a   1.000
_cell.length_b   1.000
_cell.length_c   1.000
_cell.angle_alpha   90.00
_cell.angle_beta   90.00
_cell.angle_gamma   90.00
#
_symmetry.space_group_name_H-M   'P 1'
#
loop_
_entity.id
_entity.type
_entity.pdbx_description
1 polymer ?
#
loop_
_entity_poly.entity_id
_entity_poly.type
_entity_poly.pdbx_seq_one_letter_code
_entity_poly.pdbx_strand_id
1 'polypeptide(L)'
;MRVRGIIELFFKWSGLGLLKAFGLSPSLVFSFLNNTTNELNEDTEGVNKGKDKVKVLVVQLLSSDFRMVFYKRSHLHPLRAKLVRIGLLDVPQESLERDEIKPFEVKTKEGGLAIIDGRLGFRMLEGVTIMAGFAVEEELKYWSKMRLPKTMGLQRKIKDMESERIGINVEFISLGLKGGNDIPSTTQPK
;
A
#
# COMPACT_ATOMS: atom_id res chain seq x y z
N MET A 1 -0.36 -8.71 18.01
CA MET A 1 0.41 -9.83 17.44
C MET A 1 -0.02 -10.26 16.03
N ARG A 2 -1.29 -10.08 15.61
CA ARG A 2 -1.82 -10.67 14.36
C ARG A 2 -1.28 -10.09 13.03
N VAL A 3 -1.13 -8.77 12.90
CA VAL A 3 -0.67 -8.13 11.63
C VAL A 3 0.78 -8.46 11.32
N ARG A 4 1.68 -8.26 12.29
CA ARG A 4 3.11 -8.55 12.14
C ARG A 4 3.36 -9.99 11.70
N GLY A 5 2.70 -10.95 12.35
CA GLY A 5 2.81 -12.37 11.98
C GLY A 5 2.35 -12.67 10.54
N ILE A 6 1.34 -11.95 10.02
CA ILE A 6 0.92 -12.08 8.62
C ILE A 6 1.99 -11.50 7.68
N ILE A 7 2.52 -10.30 7.95
CA ILE A 7 3.58 -9.72 7.12
C ILE A 7 4.81 -10.64 7.06
N GLU A 8 5.24 -11.13 8.23
CA GLU A 8 6.35 -12.08 8.36
C GLU A 8 6.03 -13.47 7.77
N LEU A 9 4.78 -13.84 7.55
CA LEU A 9 4.43 -15.07 6.83
C LEU A 9 4.67 -14.95 5.32
N PHE A 10 4.51 -13.75 4.77
CA PHE A 10 4.69 -13.48 3.34
C PHE A 10 6.13 -13.12 2.99
N PHE A 11 6.83 -12.43 3.89
CA PHE A 11 8.16 -11.89 3.60
C PHE A 11 9.20 -12.41 4.59
N LYS A 12 10.36 -12.86 4.06
CA LYS A 12 11.55 -13.13 4.90
C LYS A 12 11.98 -11.86 5.62
N TRP A 13 12.06 -10.78 4.86
CA TRP A 13 12.28 -9.42 5.31
C TRP A 13 11.37 -8.45 4.53
N SER A 14 10.88 -7.41 5.20
CA SER A 14 10.16 -6.31 4.55
C SER A 14 10.46 -4.98 5.25
N GLY A 15 10.23 -3.87 4.57
CA GLY A 15 10.29 -2.55 5.19
C GLY A 15 8.95 -1.83 5.08
N LEU A 16 8.58 -1.11 6.13
CA LEU A 16 7.50 -0.12 6.07
C LEU A 16 7.97 1.04 5.18
N GLY A 17 7.35 1.19 4.02
CA GLY A 17 7.71 2.20 3.02
C GLY A 17 6.67 3.30 2.80
N LEU A 18 5.44 3.08 3.24
CA LEU A 18 4.38 4.08 3.21
C LEU A 18 3.61 4.08 4.53
N LEU A 19 3.32 5.26 5.06
CA LEU A 19 2.32 5.46 6.09
C LEU A 19 1.55 6.75 5.78
N LYS A 20 0.30 6.63 5.31
CA LYS A 20 -0.47 7.79 4.87
C LYS A 20 -1.96 7.60 5.06
N ALA A 21 -2.65 8.68 5.43
CA ALA A 21 -4.11 8.74 5.45
C ALA A 21 -4.63 9.08 4.04
N PHE A 22 -5.65 8.34 3.63
CA PHE A 22 -6.36 8.53 2.37
C PHE A 22 -7.84 8.71 2.66
N GLY A 23 -8.46 9.66 1.97
CA GLY A 23 -9.88 9.98 2.09
C GLY A 23 -10.65 9.74 0.79
N LEU A 24 -11.88 10.23 0.77
CA LEU A 24 -12.83 10.08 -0.33
C LEU A 24 -12.25 10.48 -1.70
N SER A 25 -12.32 9.57 -2.67
CA SER A 25 -12.01 9.82 -4.08
C SER A 25 -12.82 8.86 -4.97
N PRO A 26 -14.13 9.12 -5.14
CA PRO A 26 -15.08 8.13 -5.65
C PRO A 26 -15.01 7.92 -7.17
N SER A 27 -14.28 8.79 -7.88
CA SER A 27 -14.12 8.74 -9.34
C SER A 27 -12.91 7.92 -9.80
N LEU A 28 -11.99 7.56 -8.89
CA LEU A 28 -10.73 6.91 -9.24
C LEU A 28 -10.65 5.53 -8.60
N VAL A 29 -10.02 4.60 -9.32
CA VAL A 29 -9.65 3.29 -8.79
C VAL A 29 -8.14 3.31 -8.61
N PHE A 30 -7.67 2.91 -7.44
CA PHE A 30 -6.26 2.95 -7.11
C PHE A 30 -5.65 1.57 -6.98
N SER A 31 -4.35 1.48 -7.21
CA SER A 31 -3.48 0.42 -6.71
C SER A 31 -2.17 1.04 -6.19
N PHE A 32 -1.40 0.28 -5.41
CA PHE A 32 -0.07 0.70 -4.96
C PHE A 32 1.00 0.32 -5.97
N LEU A 33 0.84 -0.87 -6.55
CA LEU A 33 1.71 -1.39 -7.59
C LEU A 33 0.91 -1.66 -8.85
N ASN A 34 1.60 -1.51 -9.97
CA ASN A 34 1.12 -2.01 -11.24
C ASN A 34 1.65 -3.44 -11.41
N ASN A 35 0.84 -4.32 -11.97
CA ASN A 35 1.33 -5.59 -12.48
C ASN A 35 1.77 -5.34 -13.92
N THR A 36 3.04 -5.00 -14.14
CA THR A 36 3.54 -4.57 -15.47
C THR A 36 3.79 -5.71 -16.45
N THR A 37 3.55 -6.97 -16.04
CA THR A 37 3.74 -8.21 -16.83
C THR A 37 5.14 -8.39 -17.43
N ASN A 38 5.88 -9.39 -16.93
CA ASN A 38 6.88 -10.15 -17.69
C ASN A 38 7.10 -11.55 -17.08
N GLU A 39 6.03 -12.16 -16.55
CA GLU A 39 6.06 -13.57 -16.14
C GLU A 39 4.93 -14.33 -16.83
N LEU A 40 4.96 -14.31 -18.16
CA LEU A 40 4.53 -15.42 -19.00
C LEU A 40 5.53 -16.58 -18.81
N ASN A 41 5.65 -17.07 -17.59
CA ASN A 41 6.08 -18.45 -17.36
C ASN A 41 4.85 -19.12 -16.75
N GLU A 42 3.96 -19.52 -17.66
CA GLU A 42 2.88 -20.47 -17.41
C GLU A 42 3.50 -21.81 -17.05
N ASP A 43 3.98 -21.99 -15.81
CA ASP A 43 4.46 -23.31 -15.34
C ASP A 43 4.32 -23.45 -13.82
N THR A 44 3.28 -22.86 -13.23
CA THR A 44 2.87 -23.21 -11.87
C THR A 44 1.37 -23.43 -11.83
N GLU A 45 0.97 -24.57 -12.35
CA GLU A 45 -0.26 -25.25 -11.95
C GLU A 45 -0.12 -25.67 -10.48
N GLY A 46 -0.45 -24.74 -9.57
CA GLY A 46 -0.36 -25.01 -8.15
C GLY A 46 -1.18 -24.02 -7.34
N VAL A 47 -1.63 -24.48 -6.17
CA VAL A 47 -2.45 -23.78 -5.17
C VAL A 47 -1.83 -22.44 -4.68
N ASN A 48 -0.58 -22.14 -5.07
CA ASN A 48 0.18 -20.96 -4.67
C ASN A 48 0.32 -19.86 -5.77
N LYS A 49 -0.41 -19.97 -6.88
CA LYS A 49 -0.35 -19.01 -8.01
C LYS A 49 -0.52 -17.57 -7.50
N GLY A 50 0.56 -16.79 -7.55
CA GLY A 50 0.58 -15.36 -7.19
C GLY A 50 1.17 -15.01 -5.81
N LYS A 51 1.35 -15.97 -4.89
CA LYS A 51 1.93 -15.71 -3.54
C LYS A 51 3.41 -15.32 -3.63
N ASP A 52 4.19 -16.03 -4.45
CA ASP A 52 5.62 -15.75 -4.68
C ASP A 52 5.85 -14.45 -5.45
N LYS A 53 4.77 -13.89 -6.02
CA LYS A 53 4.77 -12.61 -6.74
C LYS A 53 4.32 -11.44 -5.88
N VAL A 54 3.88 -11.67 -4.64
CA VAL A 54 3.54 -10.57 -3.74
C VAL A 54 4.84 -9.86 -3.37
N LYS A 55 4.92 -8.57 -3.71
CA LYS A 55 6.06 -7.70 -3.36
C LYS A 55 5.69 -6.66 -2.31
N VAL A 56 4.39 -6.39 -2.18
CA VAL A 56 3.86 -5.39 -1.26
C VAL A 56 2.59 -5.91 -0.61
N LEU A 57 2.52 -5.78 0.70
CA LEU A 57 1.28 -5.90 1.47
C LEU A 57 0.92 -4.53 2.04
N VAL A 58 -0.35 -4.16 1.90
CA VAL A 58 -0.87 -2.91 2.46
C VAL A 58 -1.82 -3.25 3.59
N VAL A 59 -1.49 -2.76 4.78
CA VAL A 59 -2.37 -2.81 5.95
C VAL A 59 -3.21 -1.55 5.94
N GLN A 60 -4.53 -1.70 6.02
CA GLN A 60 -5.49 -0.60 5.99
C GLN A 60 -6.26 -0.57 7.31
N LEU A 61 -6.20 0.57 8.00
CA LEU A 61 -7.01 0.88 9.18
C LEU A 61 -8.18 1.75 8.72
N LEU A 62 -9.38 1.20 8.79
CA LEU A 62 -10.61 1.80 8.26
C LEU A 62 -11.34 2.57 9.36
N SER A 63 -11.78 3.79 9.08
CA SER A 63 -12.64 4.58 9.98
C SER A 63 -14.01 3.93 10.18
N SER A 64 -14.78 4.42 11.16
CA SER A 64 -16.22 4.17 11.23
C SER A 64 -16.92 4.66 9.96
N ASP A 65 -18.10 4.08 9.70
CA ASP A 65 -18.94 4.38 8.53
C ASP A 65 -18.17 4.37 7.19
N PHE A 66 -17.26 3.41 7.03
CA PHE A 66 -16.36 3.31 5.90
C PHE A 66 -16.95 2.42 4.80
N ARG A 67 -16.74 2.85 3.55
CA ARG A 67 -17.14 2.10 2.35
C ARG A 67 -16.04 2.11 1.29
N MET A 68 -15.73 0.94 0.77
CA MET A 68 -14.74 0.77 -0.30
C MET A 68 -15.11 -0.39 -1.20
N VAL A 69 -14.82 -0.23 -2.49
CA VAL A 69 -14.92 -1.31 -3.48
C VAL A 69 -13.52 -1.87 -3.69
N PHE A 70 -13.37 -3.18 -3.56
CA PHE A 70 -12.21 -3.91 -4.05
C PHE A 70 -12.54 -4.58 -5.37
N TYR A 71 -11.59 -4.60 -6.30
CA TYR A 71 -11.73 -5.31 -7.57
C TYR A 71 -11.07 -6.67 -7.44
N LYS A 72 -11.87 -7.69 -7.08
CA LYS A 72 -11.37 -9.06 -6.84
C LYS A 72 -10.58 -9.54 -8.05
N ARG A 73 -9.51 -10.31 -7.78
CA ARG A 73 -8.58 -10.87 -8.77
C ARG A 73 -7.82 -9.85 -9.63
N SER A 74 -8.04 -8.54 -9.48
CA SER A 74 -7.33 -7.54 -10.29
C SER A 74 -5.79 -7.60 -10.11
N HIS A 75 -5.31 -8.01 -8.93
CA HIS A 75 -3.89 -8.22 -8.65
C HIS A 75 -3.22 -9.29 -9.52
N LEU A 76 -4.00 -10.16 -10.18
CA LEU A 76 -3.52 -11.20 -11.08
C LEU A 76 -3.37 -10.73 -12.53
N HIS A 77 -3.86 -9.52 -12.86
CA HIS A 77 -3.89 -9.00 -14.22
C HIS A 77 -3.08 -7.71 -14.34
N PRO A 78 -2.56 -7.39 -15.55
CA PRO A 78 -1.98 -6.08 -15.79
C PRO A 78 -3.05 -4.99 -15.77
N LEU A 79 -2.84 -4.01 -14.90
CA LEU A 79 -3.78 -2.91 -14.65
C LEU A 79 -3.46 -1.63 -15.40
N ARG A 80 -2.27 -1.54 -16.02
CA ARG A 80 -1.81 -0.36 -16.78
C ARG A 80 -1.97 0.94 -15.97
N ALA A 81 -1.78 0.83 -14.65
CA ALA A 81 -2.02 1.91 -13.71
C ALA A 81 -0.99 3.03 -13.90
N LYS A 82 -1.41 4.28 -13.76
CA LYS A 82 -0.60 5.49 -13.97
C LYS A 82 -0.41 6.22 -12.66
N LEU A 83 0.80 6.73 -12.41
CA LEU A 83 1.09 7.46 -11.19
C LEU A 83 0.23 8.73 -11.07
N VAL A 84 -0.40 8.92 -9.91
CA VAL A 84 -1.10 10.16 -9.55
C VAL A 84 -0.41 10.86 -8.38
N ARG A 85 -0.66 12.17 -8.23
CA ARG A 85 0.03 13.05 -7.26
C ARG A 85 -0.07 12.64 -5.79
N ILE A 86 -0.97 11.70 -5.46
CA ILE A 86 -1.20 11.25 -4.08
C ILE A 86 -0.29 10.09 -3.63
N GLY A 87 0.57 9.58 -4.52
CA GLY A 87 1.47 8.45 -4.23
C GLY A 87 0.80 7.08 -4.43
N LEU A 88 -0.29 7.05 -5.19
CA LEU A 88 -0.97 5.84 -5.65
C LEU A 88 -0.95 5.81 -7.19
N LEU A 89 -1.32 4.69 -7.76
CA LEU A 89 -1.52 4.54 -9.20
C LEU A 89 -3.01 4.52 -9.50
N ASP A 90 -3.46 5.37 -10.43
CA ASP A 90 -4.81 5.35 -10.97
C ASP A 90 -4.94 4.24 -12.01
N VAL A 91 -5.94 3.38 -11.84
CA VAL A 91 -6.23 2.22 -12.66
C VAL A 91 -7.33 2.59 -13.66
N PRO A 92 -7.04 2.61 -14.97
CA PRO A 92 -8.05 2.87 -15.99
C PRO A 92 -9.18 1.85 -15.93
N GLN A 93 -10.41 2.31 -16.11
CA GLN A 93 -11.62 1.49 -16.02
C GLN A 93 -11.58 0.30 -16.99
N GLU A 94 -11.04 0.50 -18.20
CA GLU A 94 -10.92 -0.53 -19.24
C GLU A 94 -10.05 -1.71 -18.78
N SER A 95 -9.11 -1.46 -17.85
CA SER A 95 -8.27 -2.53 -17.30
C SER A 95 -9.02 -3.44 -16.31
N LEU A 96 -10.19 -3.00 -15.84
CA LEU A 96 -11.07 -3.70 -14.92
C LEU A 96 -12.24 -4.40 -15.63
N GLU A 97 -12.45 -4.12 -16.91
CA GLU A 97 -13.48 -4.73 -17.78
C GLU A 97 -13.05 -6.13 -18.23
N ARG A 98 -12.87 -7.03 -17.26
CA ARG A 98 -12.55 -8.44 -17.49
C ARG A 98 -13.54 -9.31 -16.73
N ASP A 99 -13.92 -10.43 -17.31
CA ASP A 99 -14.90 -11.34 -16.69
C ASP A 99 -14.46 -11.84 -15.32
N GLU A 100 -13.15 -12.03 -15.12
CA GLU A 100 -12.59 -12.48 -13.85
C GLU A 100 -12.48 -11.39 -12.78
N ILE A 101 -12.48 -10.10 -13.17
CA ILE A 101 -12.36 -8.99 -12.24
C ILE A 101 -13.76 -8.55 -11.83
N LYS A 102 -14.10 -8.78 -10.56
CA LYS A 102 -15.43 -8.43 -10.02
C LYS A 102 -15.32 -7.40 -8.88
N PRO A 103 -16.08 -6.30 -8.93
CA PRO A 103 -16.14 -5.38 -7.81
C PRO A 103 -16.79 -6.07 -6.60
N PHE A 104 -16.29 -5.75 -5.42
CA PHE A 104 -16.79 -6.23 -4.15
C PHE A 104 -16.76 -5.08 -3.14
N GLU A 105 -17.95 -4.63 -2.73
CA GLU A 105 -18.07 -3.55 -1.76
C GLU A 105 -17.94 -4.09 -0.33
N VAL A 106 -17.09 -3.45 0.46
CA VAL A 106 -16.96 -3.64 1.90
C VAL A 106 -17.56 -2.41 2.58
N LYS A 107 -18.45 -2.65 3.54
CA LYS A 107 -19.05 -1.63 4.41
C LYS A 107 -18.78 -2.00 5.86
N THR A 108 -18.37 -1.03 6.67
CA THR A 108 -18.26 -1.22 8.12
C THR A 108 -18.79 0.01 8.85
N LYS A 109 -19.52 -0.21 9.95
CA LYS A 109 -20.00 0.85 10.84
C LYS A 109 -18.97 1.21 11.93
N GLU A 110 -18.27 0.21 12.45
CA GLU A 110 -17.38 0.36 13.61
C GLU A 110 -15.90 0.55 13.22
N GLY A 111 -15.62 0.61 11.91
CA GLY A 111 -14.26 0.58 11.37
C GLY A 111 -13.74 -0.83 11.18
N GLY A 112 -12.44 -0.96 10.93
CA GLY A 112 -11.88 -2.26 10.61
C GLY A 112 -10.43 -2.27 10.22
N LEU A 113 -9.97 -3.47 9.89
CA LEU A 113 -8.61 -3.76 9.46
C LEU A 113 -8.66 -4.65 8.22
N ALA A 114 -7.97 -4.25 7.17
CA ALA A 114 -7.74 -5.09 5.99
C ALA A 114 -6.24 -5.23 5.73
N ILE A 115 -5.85 -6.37 5.13
CA ILE A 115 -4.52 -6.58 4.59
C ILE A 115 -4.72 -7.01 3.14
N ILE A 116 -4.13 -6.27 2.21
CA ILE A 116 -4.31 -6.50 0.77
C ILE A 116 -2.95 -6.61 0.06
N ASP A 117 -2.96 -7.31 -1.07
CA ASP A 117 -1.87 -7.23 -2.06
C ASP A 117 -1.79 -5.80 -2.62
N GLY A 118 -0.60 -5.22 -2.71
CA GLY A 118 -0.40 -3.87 -3.26
C GLY A 118 -0.85 -3.70 -4.71
N ARG A 119 -1.03 -4.78 -5.47
CA ARG A 119 -1.54 -4.76 -6.85
C ARG A 119 -3.07 -4.79 -6.91
N LEU A 120 -3.76 -5.02 -5.79
CA LEU A 120 -5.22 -5.06 -5.77
C LEU A 120 -5.78 -3.66 -6.06
N GLY A 121 -6.73 -3.60 -6.98
CA GLY A 121 -7.46 -2.39 -7.31
C GLY A 121 -8.51 -2.12 -6.25
N PHE A 122 -8.62 -0.87 -5.80
CA PHE A 122 -9.61 -0.46 -4.82
C PHE A 122 -10.11 0.96 -5.07
N ARG A 123 -11.32 1.27 -4.61
CA ARG A 123 -11.94 2.59 -4.75
C ARG A 123 -12.69 2.95 -3.47
N MET A 124 -12.30 4.05 -2.85
CA MET A 124 -12.93 4.53 -1.63
C MET A 124 -14.21 5.30 -1.97
N LEU A 125 -15.32 4.90 -1.37
CA LEU A 125 -16.63 5.52 -1.57
C LEU A 125 -17.04 6.41 -0.40
N GLU A 126 -16.57 6.11 0.82
CA GLU A 126 -16.90 6.85 2.03
C GLU A 126 -15.86 6.58 3.14
N GLY A 127 -15.65 7.57 4.01
CA GLY A 127 -14.75 7.49 5.16
C GLY A 127 -13.28 7.79 4.84
N VAL A 128 -12.41 7.45 5.80
CA VAL A 128 -10.97 7.66 5.76
C VAL A 128 -10.25 6.36 6.13
N THR A 129 -9.08 6.13 5.55
CA THR A 129 -8.25 4.97 5.87
C THR A 129 -6.80 5.38 6.05
N ILE A 130 -6.15 4.82 7.07
CA ILE A 130 -4.69 4.91 7.21
C ILE A 130 -4.10 3.66 6.58
N MET A 131 -3.25 3.84 5.58
CA MET A 131 -2.58 2.77 4.88
C MET A 131 -1.11 2.70 5.27
N ALA A 132 -0.66 1.51 5.66
CA ALA A 132 0.72 1.17 5.93
C ALA A 132 1.21 0.13 4.90
N GLY A 133 2.12 0.54 4.01
CA GLY A 133 2.65 -0.31 2.94
C GLY A 133 3.96 -0.97 3.35
N PHE A 134 3.97 -2.30 3.40
CA PHE A 134 5.15 -3.12 3.65
C PHE A 134 5.62 -3.73 2.34
N ALA A 135 6.84 -3.42 1.95
CA ALA A 135 7.41 -3.84 0.68
C ALA A 135 8.69 -4.65 0.91
N VAL A 136 8.97 -5.59 0.01
CA VAL A 136 10.27 -6.28 -0.02
C VAL A 136 11.38 -5.32 -0.44
N GLU A 137 12.63 -5.67 -0.15
CA GLU A 137 13.79 -4.81 -0.39
C GLU A 137 13.94 -4.41 -1.87
N GLU A 138 13.65 -5.35 -2.79
CA GLU A 138 13.77 -5.11 -4.23
C GLU A 138 12.77 -4.07 -4.75
N GLU A 139 11.66 -3.88 -4.04
CA GLU A 139 10.64 -2.89 -4.35
C GLU A 139 10.95 -1.55 -3.64
N LEU A 140 11.37 -1.60 -2.37
CA LEU A 140 11.67 -0.40 -1.59
C LEU A 140 12.75 0.48 -2.18
N LYS A 141 13.70 -0.08 -2.94
CA LYS A 141 14.75 0.71 -3.61
C LYS A 141 14.19 1.73 -4.62
N TYR A 142 12.98 1.50 -5.13
CA TYR A 142 12.28 2.41 -6.04
C TYR A 142 11.36 3.40 -5.29
N TRP A 143 11.10 3.17 -4.01
CA TRP A 143 10.24 4.03 -3.21
C TRP A 143 11.06 5.15 -2.56
N SER A 144 10.55 6.38 -2.63
CA SER A 144 11.10 7.47 -1.81
C SER A 144 10.97 7.12 -0.33
N LYS A 145 11.99 7.51 0.44
CA LYS A 145 11.99 7.37 1.89
C LYS A 145 10.91 8.25 2.51
N MET A 146 10.25 7.75 3.55
CA MET A 146 9.34 8.55 4.37
C MET A 146 10.12 9.64 5.10
N ARG A 147 9.84 10.90 4.76
CA ARG A 147 10.48 12.05 5.39
C ARG A 147 9.82 12.34 6.73
N LEU A 148 10.57 12.18 7.81
CA LEU A 148 10.06 12.31 9.17
C LEU A 148 10.85 13.36 9.97
N PRO A 149 10.21 14.11 10.89
CA PRO A 149 10.92 15.05 11.74
C PRO A 149 12.01 14.39 12.58
N LYS A 150 13.21 14.96 12.58
CA LYS A 150 14.35 14.50 13.39
C LYS A 150 14.14 14.85 14.86
N THR A 151 13.30 14.09 15.55
CA THR A 151 13.08 14.19 17.00
C THR A 151 13.53 12.91 17.69
N MET A 152 14.12 13.03 18.89
CA MET A 152 14.59 11.85 19.64
C MET A 152 13.47 10.84 19.91
N GLY A 153 12.25 11.32 20.20
CA GLY A 153 11.09 10.46 20.44
C GLY A 153 10.73 9.62 19.23
N LEU A 154 10.70 10.22 18.03
CA LEU A 154 10.38 9.51 16.80
C LEU A 154 11.49 8.55 16.38
N GLN A 155 12.76 8.94 16.56
CA GLN A 155 13.91 8.06 16.31
C GLN A 155 13.89 6.82 17.22
N ARG A 156 13.60 7.01 18.51
CA ARG A 156 13.43 5.90 19.46
C ARG A 156 12.28 4.99 19.03
N LYS A 157 11.12 5.57 18.70
CA LYS A 157 9.96 4.79 18.28
C LYS A 157 10.23 3.95 17.03
N ILE A 158 10.94 4.51 16.05
CA ILE A 158 11.34 3.79 14.83
C ILE A 158 12.28 2.64 15.18
N LYS A 159 13.30 2.88 16.01
CA LYS A 159 14.20 1.83 16.48
C LYS A 159 13.46 0.71 17.21
N ASP A 160 12.43 1.04 18.00
CA ASP A 160 11.60 0.06 18.71
C ASP A 160 10.67 -0.75 17.77
N MET A 161 10.33 -0.19 16.61
CA MET A 161 9.50 -0.85 15.60
C MET A 161 10.33 -1.75 14.67
N GLU A 162 11.63 -1.48 14.54
CA GLU A 162 12.55 -2.30 13.75
C GLU A 162 12.77 -3.67 14.41
N SER A 163 13.03 -4.66 13.55
CA SER A 163 13.39 -6.02 13.95
C SER A 163 14.21 -6.68 12.86
N GLU A 164 14.70 -7.88 13.12
CA GLU A 164 15.43 -8.69 12.13
C GLU A 164 14.66 -8.91 10.82
N ARG A 165 13.33 -8.80 10.84
CA ARG A 165 12.43 -9.09 9.70
C ARG A 165 11.65 -7.89 9.18
N ILE A 166 11.63 -6.79 9.93
CA ILE A 166 10.88 -5.58 9.59
C ILE A 166 11.78 -4.37 9.77
N GLY A 167 12.07 -3.67 8.69
CA GLY A 167 12.73 -2.36 8.69
C GLY A 167 11.76 -1.20 8.46
N ILE A 168 12.30 0.03 8.45
CA ILE A 168 11.53 1.23 8.14
C ILE A 168 12.29 2.07 7.11
N ASN A 169 11.66 2.37 5.97
CA ASN A 169 12.27 3.15 4.88
C ASN A 169 12.08 4.66 5.12
N VAL A 170 12.88 5.24 6.01
CA VAL A 170 12.76 6.64 6.45
C VAL A 170 14.00 7.49 6.19
N GLU A 171 13.77 8.79 6.05
CA GLU A 171 14.77 9.84 6.08
C GLU A 171 14.38 10.87 7.13
N PHE A 172 15.28 11.17 8.08
CA PHE A 172 15.01 12.19 9.09
C PHE A 172 15.39 13.58 8.59
N ILE A 173 14.45 14.51 8.65
CA ILE A 173 14.62 15.91 8.24
C ILE A 173 14.58 16.84 9.46
N SER A 174 15.47 17.81 9.49
CA SER A 174 15.41 18.91 10.47
C SER A 174 14.26 19.83 10.09
N LEU A 175 13.28 20.01 10.98
CA LEU A 175 12.27 21.05 10.81
C LEU A 175 12.95 22.40 11.04
N GLY A 176 13.31 23.09 9.97
CA GLY A 176 13.61 24.52 10.07
C GLY A 176 12.34 25.24 10.49
N LEU A 177 12.38 26.02 11.57
CA LEU A 177 11.33 26.96 11.93
C LEU A 177 11.23 28.03 10.82
N LYS A 178 10.47 27.74 9.77
CA LYS A 178 9.90 28.76 8.89
C LYS A 178 8.39 28.66 9.04
N GLY A 179 7.80 29.73 9.60
CA GLY A 179 6.37 29.87 9.71
C GLY A 179 5.71 29.76 8.33
N GLY A 180 4.59 29.04 8.27
CA GLY A 180 3.80 28.86 7.05
C GLY A 180 3.38 27.41 6.87
N ASN A 181 2.06 27.20 6.78
CA ASN A 181 1.38 25.91 6.67
C ASN A 181 1.84 25.07 5.48
N ASP A 182 2.87 24.23 5.62
CA ASP A 182 3.17 23.19 4.65
C ASP A 182 3.61 21.91 5.36
N ILE A 183 2.72 20.91 5.38
CA ILE A 183 3.05 19.53 5.73
C ILE A 183 3.64 18.90 4.47
N PRO A 184 4.95 18.60 4.37
CA PRO A 184 5.51 18.01 3.17
C PRO A 184 5.20 16.52 3.14
N SER A 185 4.12 16.15 2.46
CA SER A 185 3.84 14.77 2.06
C SER A 185 4.51 14.51 0.70
N THR A 186 5.66 13.85 0.68
CA THR A 186 6.18 13.20 -0.54
C THR A 186 6.99 11.95 -0.23
N THR A 187 6.30 10.81 -0.15
CA THR A 187 6.85 9.52 -0.58
C THR A 187 6.31 9.25 -1.97
N GLN A 188 7.16 9.32 -2.99
CA GLN A 188 6.82 8.95 -4.36
C GLN A 188 7.69 7.77 -4.82
N PRO A 189 7.16 6.82 -5.59
CA PRO A 189 8.01 5.99 -6.45
C PRO A 189 8.83 6.90 -7.37
N LYS A 190 10.10 6.57 -7.58
CA LYS A 190 10.94 7.26 -8.58
C LYS A 190 10.46 6.98 -10.00
#